data_AF-A0A2V1D6E5-F1
#
_entry.id   AF-A0A2V1D6E5-F1
#
_cell.length_a   1.000
_cell.length_b   1.000
_cell.length_c   1.000
_cell.angle_alpha   90.00
_cell.angle_beta   90.00
_cell.angle_gamma   90.00
#
_symmetry.space_group_name_H-M   'P 1'
#
loop_
_entity.id
_entity.type
_entity.pdbx_description
1 polymer ?
#
loop_
_entity_poly.entity_id
_entity_poly.type
_entity_poly.pdbx_seq_one_letter_code
_entity_poly.pdbx_strand_id
1 'polypeptide(L)'
;MYRQNNLEFNHIYVRRPDTQLPTTVSDYINDTLRAERDSPELSAEEMKGAMYRLSTLAEGCDEDDVAAFLSDTIFPDPKIDPVYGPAAGLMSSSSAPMSQHLIPADPASPYKVSQPKPDKLYGYSGNTNRAFTQPQLLAQTTLHPQIPLYPAATSQGLRFPFFAIEFKAAGGTRGDLWVATNQCAGASSACLNAMDQLNASLRGTQRIDNVCCCIAADNNTAQLYISWKEDDLNYYLQQVDAFLLWSPEHFRNFRKQVRNILGWGKDTRLQQIRDALDIILTENRKEASESSKSRSPPFDGSSTSSDKRRQSSSRGNSSRSDSAQGQSIGAKEPHWEWDATIRRYFHRNADGTLTWAEGEASAKE
;
A
#
# COMPACT_ATOMS: atom_id res chain seq x y z
N MET A 1 -5.23 27.63 -10.33
CA MET A 1 -4.44 27.10 -11.46
C MET A 1 -4.08 25.62 -11.26
N TYR A 2 -3.50 25.20 -10.12
CA TYR A 2 -3.09 23.79 -9.91
C TYR A 2 -4.23 22.76 -10.12
N ARG A 3 -5.42 22.98 -9.57
CA ARG A 3 -6.56 22.05 -9.74
C ARG A 3 -6.89 21.82 -11.22
N GLN A 4 -7.05 22.88 -12.00
CA GLN A 4 -7.35 22.79 -13.43
C GLN A 4 -6.18 22.24 -14.24
N ASN A 5 -4.97 22.75 -14.03
CA ASN A 5 -3.84 22.41 -14.89
C ASN A 5 -3.21 21.07 -14.52
N ASN A 6 -2.97 20.80 -13.24
CA ASN A 6 -2.22 19.63 -12.81
C ASN A 6 -3.13 18.46 -12.47
N LEU A 7 -4.29 18.70 -11.85
CA LEU A 7 -5.19 17.59 -11.46
C LEU A 7 -6.08 17.18 -12.65
N GLU A 8 -6.84 18.11 -13.23
CA GLU A 8 -7.82 17.74 -14.28
C GLU A 8 -7.17 17.21 -15.57
N PHE A 9 -6.02 17.76 -16.01
CA PHE A 9 -5.26 17.17 -17.13
C PHE A 9 -4.64 15.81 -16.82
N ASN A 10 -4.62 15.37 -15.55
CA ASN A 10 -4.22 14.01 -15.17
C ASN A 10 -5.43 13.20 -14.68
N HIS A 11 -6.63 13.58 -15.12
CA HIS A 11 -7.90 12.91 -14.83
C HIS A 11 -8.28 12.86 -13.34
N ILE A 12 -7.78 13.80 -12.53
CA ILE A 12 -8.13 13.93 -11.12
C ILE A 12 -9.10 15.10 -10.94
N TYR A 13 -10.32 14.82 -10.52
CA TYR A 13 -11.41 15.79 -10.41
C TYR A 13 -11.88 15.93 -8.97
N VAL A 14 -11.86 17.16 -8.45
CA VAL A 14 -12.53 17.50 -7.18
C VAL A 14 -13.97 17.89 -7.49
N ARG A 15 -14.91 16.99 -7.19
CA ARG A 15 -16.34 17.18 -7.45
C ARG A 15 -16.97 18.08 -6.40
N ARG A 16 -18.08 18.71 -6.80
CA ARG A 16 -18.87 19.51 -5.86
C ARG A 16 -19.61 18.60 -4.88
N PRO A 17 -19.79 19.00 -3.60
CA PRO A 17 -20.43 18.17 -2.59
C PRO A 17 -21.90 17.80 -2.91
N ASP A 18 -22.59 18.64 -3.68
CA ASP A 18 -23.99 18.47 -4.10
C ASP A 18 -24.17 17.48 -5.27
N THR A 19 -23.07 16.97 -5.84
CA THR A 19 -23.15 16.04 -6.97
C THR A 19 -23.50 14.64 -6.49
N GLN A 20 -24.34 13.91 -7.22
CA GLN A 20 -24.70 12.53 -6.86
C GLN A 20 -23.46 11.63 -6.85
N LEU A 21 -23.30 10.89 -5.75
CA LEU A 21 -22.29 9.85 -5.61
C LEU A 21 -22.73 8.55 -6.32
N PRO A 22 -21.80 7.77 -6.87
CA PRO A 22 -22.11 6.42 -7.32
C PRO A 22 -22.65 5.56 -6.18
N THR A 23 -23.53 4.62 -6.50
CA THR A 23 -24.20 3.77 -5.49
C THR A 23 -23.20 3.06 -4.58
N THR A 24 -22.15 2.47 -5.13
CA THR A 24 -21.10 1.77 -4.36
C THR A 24 -20.41 2.68 -3.33
N VAL A 25 -20.17 3.94 -3.69
CA VAL A 25 -19.56 4.94 -2.81
C VAL A 25 -20.56 5.43 -1.76
N SER A 26 -21.81 5.64 -2.16
CA SER A 26 -22.94 5.96 -1.28
C SER A 26 -23.13 4.90 -0.20
N ASP A 27 -23.15 3.63 -0.59
CA ASP A 27 -23.38 2.50 0.29
C ASP A 27 -22.22 2.37 1.29
N TYR A 28 -20.96 2.51 0.84
CA TYR A 28 -19.81 2.57 1.74
C TYR A 28 -19.94 3.68 2.79
N ILE A 29 -20.40 4.87 2.41
CA ILE A 29 -20.58 5.98 3.37
C ILE A 29 -21.64 5.63 4.41
N ASN A 30 -22.79 5.13 3.98
CA ASN A 30 -23.91 4.88 4.89
C ASN A 30 -23.65 3.66 5.79
N ASP A 31 -23.13 2.58 5.22
CA ASP A 31 -23.00 1.30 5.91
C ASP A 31 -21.69 1.18 6.71
N THR A 32 -20.65 1.93 6.32
CA THR A 32 -19.33 1.86 6.97
C THR A 32 -18.97 3.17 7.65
N LEU A 33 -18.90 4.27 6.89
CA LEU A 33 -18.37 5.53 7.41
C LEU A 33 -19.23 6.08 8.54
N ARG A 34 -20.55 6.12 8.35
CA ARG A 34 -21.53 6.70 9.29
C ARG A 34 -22.13 5.67 10.25
N ALA A 35 -21.65 4.43 10.21
CA ALA A 35 -22.12 3.37 11.08
C ALA A 35 -21.99 3.73 12.57
N GLU A 36 -22.95 3.27 13.36
CA GLU A 36 -22.86 3.27 14.81
C GLU A 36 -21.69 2.39 15.29
N ARG A 37 -21.07 2.76 16.42
CA ARG A 37 -19.90 2.03 16.93
C ARG A 37 -19.79 2.10 18.44
N ASP A 38 -19.61 0.94 19.07
CA ASP A 38 -19.51 0.77 20.54
C ASP A 38 -18.14 1.11 21.13
N SER A 39 -17.32 1.88 20.42
CA SER A 39 -15.98 2.14 20.89
C SER A 39 -15.94 3.09 22.07
N PRO A 40 -14.86 3.08 22.87
CA PRO A 40 -14.68 4.06 23.93
C PRO A 40 -14.80 5.50 23.41
N GLU A 41 -15.83 6.18 23.89
CA GLU A 41 -15.94 7.62 23.78
C GLU A 41 -14.88 8.30 24.65
N LEU A 42 -14.62 9.58 24.37
CA LEU A 42 -13.85 10.40 25.29
C LEU A 42 -14.68 10.61 26.56
N SER A 43 -14.06 10.42 27.71
CA SER A 43 -14.63 10.81 28.99
C SER A 43 -14.94 12.31 29.03
N ALA A 44 -15.78 12.74 29.96
CA ALA A 44 -16.13 14.14 30.12
C ALA A 44 -14.90 15.03 30.36
N GLU A 45 -13.91 14.55 31.12
CA GLU A 45 -12.67 15.28 31.40
C GLU A 45 -11.75 15.33 30.17
N GLU A 46 -11.62 14.24 29.41
CA GLU A 46 -10.85 14.25 28.15
C GLU A 46 -11.47 15.20 27.13
N MET A 47 -12.81 15.20 27.01
CA MET A 47 -13.53 16.12 26.14
C MET A 47 -13.30 17.58 26.56
N LYS A 48 -13.42 17.88 27.86
CA LYS A 48 -13.15 19.21 28.41
C LYS A 48 -11.70 19.65 28.14
N GLY A 49 -10.74 18.74 28.33
CA GLY A 49 -9.33 18.98 28.00
C GLY A 49 -9.10 19.25 26.51
N ALA A 50 -9.77 18.50 25.62
CA ALA A 50 -9.71 18.73 24.18
C ALA A 50 -10.27 20.10 23.78
N MET A 51 -11.44 20.49 24.34
CA MET A 51 -12.03 21.81 24.08
C MET A 51 -11.15 22.95 24.60
N TYR A 52 -10.49 22.76 25.76
CA TYR A 52 -9.53 23.73 26.29
C TYR A 52 -8.31 23.87 25.36
N ARG A 53 -7.74 22.77 24.88
CA ARG A 53 -6.60 22.81 23.93
C ARG A 53 -7.00 23.51 22.62
N LEU A 54 -8.20 23.26 22.10
CA LEU A 54 -8.73 24.02 20.96
C LEU A 54 -8.79 25.51 21.28
N SER A 55 -9.29 25.90 22.47
CA SER A 55 -9.29 27.29 22.97
C SER A 55 -7.94 27.97 22.77
N THR A 56 -6.87 27.30 23.18
CA THR A 56 -5.50 27.78 23.03
C THR A 56 -5.08 27.89 21.56
N LEU A 57 -5.43 26.92 20.71
CA LEU A 57 -5.10 26.97 19.28
C LEU A 57 -5.79 28.15 18.54
N ALA A 58 -6.97 28.60 19.00
CA ALA A 58 -7.60 29.80 18.42
C ALA A 58 -6.87 31.11 18.71
N GLU A 59 -6.08 31.17 19.78
CA GLU A 59 -5.30 32.36 20.14
C GLU A 59 -4.08 32.54 19.22
N GLY A 60 -3.69 31.47 18.53
CA GLY A 60 -2.60 31.41 17.56
C GLY A 60 -1.96 30.02 17.57
N CYS A 61 -1.79 29.44 16.39
CA CYS A 61 -1.14 28.14 16.22
C CYS A 61 -0.47 28.05 14.85
N ASP A 62 0.46 27.11 14.72
CA ASP A 62 0.95 26.67 13.41
C ASP A 62 0.42 25.29 13.01
N GLU A 63 0.87 24.77 11.86
CA GLU A 63 0.42 23.46 11.36
C GLU A 63 0.88 22.31 12.27
N ASP A 64 2.04 22.44 12.92
CA ASP A 64 2.61 21.40 13.78
C ASP A 64 1.80 21.30 15.09
N ASP A 65 1.36 22.43 15.63
CA ASP A 65 0.45 22.49 16.79
C ASP A 65 -0.89 21.77 16.51
N VAL A 66 -1.49 22.03 15.32
CA VAL A 66 -2.74 21.38 14.90
C VAL A 66 -2.54 19.88 14.70
N ALA A 67 -1.45 19.50 14.03
CA ALA A 67 -1.10 18.10 13.78
C ALA A 67 -0.90 17.34 15.09
N ALA A 68 -0.20 17.93 16.07
CA ALA A 68 0.01 17.35 17.39
C ALA A 68 -1.34 17.17 18.12
N PHE A 69 -2.16 18.22 18.18
CA PHE A 69 -3.47 18.15 18.84
C PHE A 69 -4.38 17.05 18.26
N LEU A 70 -4.51 17.00 16.93
CA LEU A 70 -5.38 16.02 16.28
C LEU A 70 -4.80 14.61 16.36
N SER A 71 -3.48 14.46 16.33
CA SER A 71 -2.82 13.17 16.52
C SER A 71 -3.06 12.61 17.93
N ASP A 72 -3.08 13.46 18.95
CA ASP A 72 -3.32 13.00 20.33
C ASP A 72 -4.79 12.61 20.57
N THR A 73 -5.73 13.30 19.92
CA THR A 73 -7.14 13.28 20.33
C THR A 73 -8.05 12.52 19.36
N ILE A 74 -7.76 12.60 18.06
CA ILE A 74 -8.59 12.05 16.99
C ILE A 74 -7.96 10.79 16.40
N PHE A 75 -6.69 10.86 16.00
CA PHE A 75 -6.04 9.83 15.18
C PHE A 75 -5.27 8.83 16.03
N PRO A 76 -5.64 7.53 16.07
CA PRO A 76 -4.87 6.50 16.76
C PRO A 76 -3.38 6.52 16.39
N ASP A 77 -2.50 6.39 17.39
CA ASP A 77 -1.05 6.25 17.19
C ASP A 77 -0.76 4.84 16.63
N PRO A 78 -0.38 4.71 15.36
CA PRO A 78 -0.23 3.41 14.72
C PRO A 78 1.05 2.69 15.13
N LYS A 79 1.89 3.26 16.00
CA LYS A 79 3.05 2.58 16.58
C LYS A 79 2.71 1.83 17.86
N ILE A 80 1.76 2.36 18.64
CA ILE A 80 1.47 1.87 19.99
C ILE A 80 0.00 1.53 20.24
N ASP A 81 -0.92 1.99 19.37
CA ASP A 81 -2.35 1.76 19.56
C ASP A 81 -2.65 0.25 19.46
N PRO A 82 -3.25 -0.37 20.49
CA PRO A 82 -3.47 -1.80 20.52
C PRO A 82 -4.56 -2.26 19.53
N VAL A 83 -5.42 -1.36 19.06
CA VAL A 83 -6.56 -1.66 18.19
C VAL A 83 -6.25 -1.31 16.73
N TYR A 84 -5.57 -0.20 16.48
CA TYR A 84 -5.30 0.36 15.15
C TYR A 84 -3.81 0.48 14.82
N GLY A 85 -2.95 -0.23 15.56
CA GLY A 85 -1.50 -0.27 15.37
C GLY A 85 -1.00 -1.56 14.70
N PRO A 86 0.27 -1.95 14.93
CA PRO A 86 0.94 -3.01 14.18
C PRO A 86 0.33 -4.40 14.44
N ALA A 87 -0.27 -4.61 15.61
CA ALA A 87 -0.95 -5.85 15.95
C ALA A 87 -2.14 -6.15 15.02
N ALA A 88 -2.79 -5.09 14.52
CA ALA A 88 -3.88 -5.18 13.54
C ALA A 88 -3.36 -5.19 12.08
N GLY A 89 -2.04 -5.20 11.87
CA GLY A 89 -1.43 -5.09 10.53
C GLY A 89 -1.43 -3.68 9.95
N LEU A 90 -2.00 -2.69 10.65
CA LEU A 90 -1.97 -1.30 10.22
C LEU A 90 -0.59 -0.66 10.45
N MET A 91 -0.28 0.32 9.60
CA MET A 91 0.88 1.18 9.73
C MET A 91 0.47 2.59 9.28
N SER A 92 1.15 3.62 9.80
CA SER A 92 1.12 4.93 9.17
C SER A 92 2.52 5.45 8.90
N SER A 93 2.61 6.40 7.98
CA SER A 93 3.73 7.31 7.81
C SER A 93 3.32 8.73 8.14
N SER A 94 4.26 9.54 8.61
CA SER A 94 4.07 10.97 8.86
C SER A 94 4.94 11.76 7.91
N SER A 95 4.33 12.65 7.12
CA SER A 95 5.02 13.54 6.17
C SER A 95 6.05 12.80 5.28
N ALA A 96 5.72 11.59 4.81
CA ALA A 96 6.56 10.81 3.92
C ALA A 96 6.09 10.97 2.47
N PRO A 97 7.00 11.22 1.51
CA PRO A 97 6.62 11.32 0.11
C PRO A 97 6.09 9.98 -0.40
N MET A 98 4.98 10.02 -1.13
CA MET A 98 4.42 8.84 -1.77
C MET A 98 5.25 8.42 -2.99
N SER A 99 5.34 7.11 -3.26
CA SER A 99 6.10 6.56 -4.38
C SER A 99 5.63 7.13 -5.72
N GLN A 100 6.59 7.58 -6.55
CA GLN A 100 6.31 8.31 -7.79
C GLN A 100 5.46 7.51 -8.78
N HIS A 101 5.65 6.19 -8.84
CA HIS A 101 4.93 5.31 -9.77
C HIS A 101 3.45 5.12 -9.44
N LEU A 102 3.01 5.53 -8.24
CA LEU A 102 1.60 5.51 -7.87
C LEU A 102 0.87 6.77 -8.30
N ILE A 103 1.57 7.85 -8.61
CA ILE A 103 0.94 9.14 -8.93
C ILE A 103 0.36 9.05 -10.34
N PRO A 104 -0.94 9.34 -10.54
CA PRO A 104 -1.51 9.40 -11.88
C PRO A 104 -0.74 10.39 -12.75
N ALA A 105 -0.38 9.94 -13.94
CA ALA A 105 0.28 10.74 -14.95
C ALA A 105 -0.33 10.40 -16.31
N ASP A 106 -0.96 11.38 -16.94
CA ASP A 106 -1.36 11.28 -18.35
C ASP A 106 -0.14 11.64 -19.22
N PRO A 107 0.36 10.70 -20.06
CA PRO A 107 1.47 10.99 -20.97
C PRO A 107 1.21 12.15 -21.94
N ALA A 108 -0.06 12.45 -22.24
CA ALA A 108 -0.45 13.57 -23.10
C ALA A 108 -0.47 14.92 -22.34
N SER A 109 -0.44 14.90 -21.01
CA SER A 109 -0.48 16.10 -20.19
C SER A 109 0.89 16.76 -20.05
N PRO A 110 1.02 18.07 -20.34
CA PRO A 110 2.25 18.81 -20.06
C PRO A 110 2.42 19.13 -18.56
N TYR A 111 1.39 18.91 -17.74
CA TYR A 111 1.38 19.25 -16.32
C TYR A 111 1.51 17.99 -15.49
N LYS A 112 2.38 18.01 -14.47
CA LYS A 112 2.57 16.89 -13.55
C LYS A 112 1.84 17.11 -12.24
N VAL A 113 1.19 16.08 -11.72
CA VAL A 113 0.70 16.08 -10.34
C VAL A 113 1.92 16.12 -9.40
N SER A 114 1.90 17.03 -8.42
CA SER A 114 2.96 17.11 -7.41
C SER A 114 3.02 15.81 -6.61
N GLN A 115 4.24 15.36 -6.27
CA GLN A 115 4.43 14.18 -5.44
C GLN A 115 3.74 14.36 -4.08
N PRO A 116 2.67 13.59 -3.77
CA PRO A 116 1.95 13.77 -2.53
C PRO A 116 2.85 13.44 -1.35
N LYS A 117 2.72 14.22 -0.29
CA LYS A 117 3.43 14.03 0.97
C LYS A 117 2.45 14.28 2.12
N PRO A 118 1.50 13.36 2.36
CA PRO A 118 0.48 13.57 3.37
C PRO A 118 1.10 13.72 4.75
N ASP A 119 0.58 14.63 5.56
CA ASP A 119 1.00 14.79 6.95
C ASP A 119 0.82 13.50 7.75
N LYS A 120 -0.24 12.75 7.44
CA LYS A 120 -0.43 11.38 7.92
C LYS A 120 -1.04 10.51 6.82
N LEU A 121 -0.51 9.32 6.64
CA LEU A 121 -1.00 8.33 5.67
C LEU A 121 -1.11 6.97 6.33
N TYR A 122 -2.29 6.36 6.32
CA TYR A 122 -2.53 5.01 6.82
C TYR A 122 -2.59 4.00 5.67
N GLY A 123 -2.04 2.82 5.96
CA GLY A 123 -2.07 1.64 5.12
C GLY A 123 -1.66 0.42 5.93
N TYR A 124 -1.03 -0.55 5.28
CA TYR A 124 -0.62 -1.79 5.92
C TYR A 124 0.89 -1.92 6.03
N SER A 125 1.33 -2.57 7.09
CA SER A 125 2.74 -2.86 7.30
C SER A 125 3.22 -3.96 6.37
N GLY A 126 4.27 -3.67 5.57
CA GLY A 126 5.02 -4.71 4.87
C GLY A 126 6.02 -5.48 5.75
N ASN A 127 6.22 -5.04 6.99
CA ASN A 127 7.32 -5.51 7.86
C ASN A 127 6.85 -6.52 8.91
N THR A 128 5.55 -6.80 8.97
CA THR A 128 4.97 -7.76 9.92
C THR A 128 4.11 -8.77 9.17
N ASN A 129 4.04 -9.99 9.70
CA ASN A 129 3.11 -11.00 9.21
C ASN A 129 1.64 -10.74 9.64
N ARG A 130 1.38 -9.63 10.34
CA ARG A 130 0.05 -9.24 10.81
C ARG A 130 -0.81 -8.66 9.71
N ALA A 131 -0.21 -8.05 8.68
CA ALA A 131 -0.92 -7.58 7.50
C ALA A 131 -0.95 -8.63 6.40
N PHE A 132 0.21 -9.19 6.05
CA PHE A 132 0.34 -10.13 4.94
C PHE A 132 1.22 -11.30 5.31
N THR A 133 0.85 -12.50 4.85
CA THR A 133 1.74 -13.66 4.95
C THR A 133 2.90 -13.55 3.97
N GLN A 134 3.97 -14.33 4.16
CA GLN A 134 5.10 -14.32 3.23
C GLN A 134 4.68 -14.68 1.78
N PRO A 135 3.81 -15.69 1.54
CA PRO A 135 3.27 -15.93 0.20
C PRO A 135 2.52 -14.72 -0.38
N GLN A 136 1.71 -14.03 0.42
CA GLN A 136 0.98 -12.83 -0.03
C GLN A 136 1.91 -11.66 -0.35
N LEU A 137 3.00 -11.48 0.42
CA LEU A 137 4.03 -10.50 0.09
C LEU A 137 4.75 -10.83 -1.22
N LEU A 138 4.99 -12.12 -1.51
CA LEU A 138 5.52 -12.55 -2.80
C LEU A 138 4.52 -12.32 -3.94
N ALA A 139 3.23 -12.57 -3.72
CA ALA A 139 2.18 -12.28 -4.69
C ALA A 139 2.14 -10.79 -5.06
N GLN A 140 2.41 -9.90 -4.10
CA GLN A 140 2.48 -8.47 -4.37
C GLN A 140 3.58 -8.12 -5.37
N THR A 141 4.65 -8.92 -5.47
CA THR A 141 5.73 -8.67 -6.43
C THR A 141 5.40 -9.07 -7.86
N THR A 142 4.30 -9.81 -8.05
CA THR A 142 3.82 -10.20 -9.38
C THR A 142 2.73 -9.28 -9.90
N LEU A 143 2.27 -8.31 -9.09
CA LEU A 143 1.16 -7.42 -9.48
C LEU A 143 1.52 -6.50 -10.64
N HIS A 144 2.79 -6.10 -10.78
CA HIS A 144 3.24 -5.24 -11.86
C HIS A 144 4.51 -5.80 -12.50
N PRO A 145 4.58 -5.93 -13.84
CA PRO A 145 5.66 -6.64 -14.51
C PRO A 145 7.04 -5.98 -14.32
N GLN A 146 7.09 -4.65 -14.19
CA GLN A 146 8.36 -3.91 -14.05
C GLN A 146 8.64 -3.37 -12.64
N ILE A 147 7.67 -3.43 -11.71
CA ILE A 147 7.77 -2.77 -10.40
C ILE A 147 7.42 -3.79 -9.31
N PRO A 148 8.41 -4.53 -8.77
CA PRO A 148 8.18 -5.62 -7.81
C PRO A 148 7.56 -5.19 -6.48
N LEU A 149 7.53 -3.90 -6.16
CA LEU A 149 6.92 -3.38 -4.94
C LEU A 149 5.87 -2.33 -5.26
N TYR A 150 5.10 -2.55 -6.34
CA TYR A 150 4.12 -1.58 -6.84
C TYR A 150 3.19 -1.04 -5.74
N PRO A 151 2.61 -1.86 -4.84
CA PRO A 151 1.72 -1.34 -3.80
C PRO A 151 2.40 -0.57 -2.67
N ALA A 152 3.75 -0.54 -2.61
CA ALA A 152 4.48 0.19 -1.58
C ALA A 152 4.38 1.69 -1.85
N ALA A 153 3.61 2.36 -1.02
CA ALA A 153 3.34 3.78 -1.14
C ALA A 153 4.41 4.67 -0.54
N THR A 154 5.24 4.16 0.37
CA THR A 154 6.35 4.93 0.92
C THR A 154 7.61 4.06 1.04
N SER A 155 8.76 4.71 1.15
CA SER A 155 10.05 4.02 1.34
C SER A 155 10.13 3.22 2.65
N GLN A 156 9.27 3.51 3.62
CA GLN A 156 9.18 2.78 4.90
C GLN A 156 8.39 1.48 4.79
N GLY A 157 7.88 1.13 3.59
CA GLY A 157 7.18 -0.13 3.36
C GLY A 157 5.70 -0.11 3.74
N LEU A 158 5.07 1.08 3.80
CA LEU A 158 3.62 1.21 3.92
C LEU A 158 2.97 0.80 2.58
N ARG A 159 2.04 -0.15 2.63
CA ARG A 159 1.44 -0.79 1.43
C ARG A 159 -0.06 -0.57 1.37
N PHE A 160 -0.59 -0.50 0.14
CA PHE A 160 -2.02 -0.29 -0.15
C PHE A 160 -2.66 0.77 0.76
N PRO A 161 -2.15 2.02 0.76
CA PRO A 161 -2.71 3.08 1.58
C PRO A 161 -4.20 3.29 1.26
N PHE A 162 -4.97 3.77 2.23
CA PHE A 162 -6.42 3.94 2.09
C PHE A 162 -6.97 5.16 2.81
N PHE A 163 -6.13 5.88 3.56
CA PHE A 163 -6.57 7.03 4.33
C PHE A 163 -5.45 8.05 4.51
N ALA A 164 -5.61 9.22 3.88
CA ALA A 164 -4.64 10.32 3.90
C ALA A 164 -5.20 11.52 4.67
N ILE A 165 -4.33 12.26 5.37
CA ILE A 165 -4.70 13.41 6.17
C ILE A 165 -3.71 14.54 5.90
N GLU A 166 -4.24 15.74 5.72
CA GLU A 166 -3.52 16.99 5.53
C GLU A 166 -3.96 17.99 6.60
N PHE A 167 -2.99 18.58 7.29
CA PHE A 167 -3.21 19.58 8.33
C PHE A 167 -2.86 20.98 7.81
N LYS A 168 -3.62 21.96 8.28
CA LYS A 168 -3.42 23.38 8.05
C LYS A 168 -3.60 24.12 9.37
N ALA A 169 -3.18 25.38 9.41
CA ALA A 169 -3.52 26.29 10.49
C ALA A 169 -4.37 27.44 9.92
N ALA A 170 -5.53 27.72 10.52
CA ALA A 170 -6.38 28.81 10.07
C ALA A 170 -5.64 30.15 10.26
N GLY A 171 -5.44 30.88 9.16
CA GLY A 171 -4.65 32.12 9.16
C GLY A 171 -3.13 31.94 9.07
N GLY A 172 -2.65 30.71 8.91
CA GLY A 172 -1.23 30.41 8.66
C GLY A 172 -0.76 30.81 7.25
N THR A 173 0.56 30.93 7.07
CA THR A 173 1.17 31.33 5.79
C THR A 173 1.37 30.18 4.79
N ARG A 174 1.12 28.93 5.20
CA ARG A 174 1.41 27.70 4.43
C ARG A 174 0.22 27.12 3.65
N GLY A 175 -0.83 27.92 3.50
CA GLY A 175 -2.02 27.57 2.72
C GLY A 175 -3.23 27.25 3.59
N ASP A 176 -4.38 27.18 2.94
CA ASP A 176 -5.69 26.96 3.56
C ASP A 176 -6.22 25.55 3.25
N LEU A 177 -7.46 25.27 3.66
CA LEU A 177 -8.14 24.01 3.36
C LEU A 177 -8.29 23.76 1.85
N TRP A 178 -8.25 24.79 1.00
CA TRP A 178 -8.27 24.59 -0.45
C TRP A 178 -6.98 23.93 -0.94
N VAL A 179 -5.82 24.34 -0.40
CA VAL A 179 -4.53 23.68 -0.66
C VAL A 179 -4.56 22.24 -0.16
N ALA A 180 -5.01 22.02 1.08
CA ALA A 180 -5.12 20.68 1.67
C ALA A 180 -6.04 19.76 0.85
N THR A 181 -7.16 20.29 0.32
CA THR A 181 -8.07 19.54 -0.56
C THR A 181 -7.36 19.07 -1.84
N ASN A 182 -6.52 19.91 -2.45
CA ASN A 182 -5.76 19.53 -3.65
C ASN A 182 -4.69 18.49 -3.33
N GLN A 183 -4.07 18.57 -2.15
CA GLN A 183 -3.12 17.57 -1.67
C GLN A 183 -3.83 16.23 -1.42
N CYS A 184 -5.00 16.25 -0.78
CA CYS A 184 -5.88 15.09 -0.63
C CYS A 184 -6.24 14.45 -1.97
N ALA A 185 -6.54 15.25 -3.01
CA ALA A 185 -6.85 14.74 -4.34
C ALA A 185 -5.66 13.97 -4.95
N GLY A 186 -4.45 14.52 -4.87
CA GLY A 186 -3.24 13.83 -5.33
C GLY A 186 -2.94 12.57 -4.51
N ALA A 187 -2.99 12.66 -3.18
CA ALA A 187 -2.70 11.56 -2.28
C ALA A 187 -3.68 10.39 -2.43
N SER A 188 -4.98 10.67 -2.45
CA SER A 188 -6.00 9.63 -2.63
C SER A 188 -5.90 8.97 -4.00
N SER A 189 -5.65 9.72 -5.07
CA SER A 189 -5.49 9.13 -6.41
C SER A 189 -4.30 8.17 -6.47
N ALA A 190 -3.20 8.50 -5.78
CA ALA A 190 -2.08 7.58 -5.62
C ALA A 190 -2.42 6.34 -4.78
N CYS A 191 -3.30 6.47 -3.78
CA CYS A 191 -3.82 5.32 -3.03
C CYS A 191 -4.66 4.39 -3.91
N LEU A 192 -5.55 4.97 -4.72
CA LEU A 192 -6.42 4.22 -5.63
C LEU A 192 -5.61 3.45 -6.67
N ASN A 193 -4.50 4.02 -7.17
CA ASN A 193 -3.60 3.34 -8.11
C ASN A 193 -2.95 2.09 -7.54
N ALA A 194 -2.52 2.12 -6.28
CA ALA A 194 -1.93 0.95 -5.63
C ALA A 194 -2.93 -0.23 -5.62
N MET A 195 -4.22 0.07 -5.43
CA MET A 195 -5.29 -0.92 -5.40
C MET A 195 -5.77 -1.32 -6.80
N ASP A 196 -5.74 -0.39 -7.76
CA ASP A 196 -6.16 -0.65 -9.12
C ASP A 196 -5.28 -1.70 -9.80
N GLN A 197 -3.97 -1.69 -9.52
CA GLN A 197 -3.06 -2.73 -10.02
C GLN A 197 -3.37 -4.13 -9.46
N LEU A 198 -3.86 -4.21 -8.21
CA LEU A 198 -4.34 -5.47 -7.66
C LEU A 198 -5.59 -5.95 -8.41
N ASN A 199 -6.55 -5.04 -8.63
CA ASN A 199 -7.76 -5.35 -9.39
C ASN A 199 -7.48 -5.76 -10.84
N ALA A 200 -6.54 -5.10 -11.52
CA ALA A 200 -6.10 -5.47 -12.87
C ALA A 200 -5.51 -6.89 -12.93
N SER A 201 -4.88 -7.33 -11.83
CA SER A 201 -4.30 -8.67 -11.71
C SER A 201 -5.34 -9.78 -11.50
N LEU A 202 -6.60 -9.45 -11.16
CA LEU A 202 -7.67 -10.42 -10.86
C LEU A 202 -8.43 -10.95 -12.10
N ARG A 203 -8.06 -10.54 -13.32
CA ARG A 203 -8.52 -11.09 -14.62
C ARG A 203 -10.02 -11.44 -14.75
N GLY A 204 -10.92 -10.64 -14.17
CA GLY A 204 -12.38 -10.84 -14.26
C GLY A 204 -13.03 -11.57 -13.07
N THR A 205 -12.26 -11.88 -12.03
CA THR A 205 -12.78 -12.24 -10.70
C THR A 205 -13.43 -11.02 -10.02
N GLN A 206 -14.17 -11.22 -8.93
CA GLN A 206 -14.79 -10.16 -8.14
C GLN A 206 -13.77 -9.04 -7.81
N ARG A 207 -14.01 -7.85 -8.37
CA ARG A 207 -13.21 -6.63 -8.13
C ARG A 207 -13.40 -6.22 -6.67
N ILE A 208 -12.33 -5.79 -6.03
CA ILE A 208 -12.39 -5.21 -4.68
C ILE A 208 -12.77 -3.73 -4.81
N ASP A 209 -13.66 -3.28 -3.93
CA ASP A 209 -14.03 -1.87 -3.82
C ASP A 209 -12.79 -0.99 -3.66
N ASN A 210 -12.61 -0.07 -4.61
CA ASN A 210 -11.47 0.82 -4.66
C ASN A 210 -11.88 2.22 -4.21
N VAL A 211 -11.93 2.41 -2.89
CA VAL A 211 -12.21 3.69 -2.25
C VAL A 211 -11.06 4.11 -1.34
N CYS A 212 -10.83 5.41 -1.23
CA CYS A 212 -9.86 6.02 -0.32
C CYS A 212 -10.51 7.20 0.41
N CYS A 213 -10.31 7.30 1.72
CA CYS A 213 -10.78 8.44 2.49
C CYS A 213 -9.68 9.50 2.62
N CYS A 214 -10.05 10.77 2.71
CA CYS A 214 -9.12 11.86 2.98
C CYS A 214 -9.69 12.86 3.96
N ILE A 215 -8.82 13.46 4.79
CA ILE A 215 -9.19 14.58 5.66
C ILE A 215 -8.31 15.77 5.34
N ALA A 216 -8.96 16.92 5.13
CA ALA A 216 -8.31 18.23 5.22
C ALA A 216 -8.80 18.89 6.52
N ALA A 217 -7.91 19.22 7.44
CA ALA A 217 -8.28 19.80 8.72
C ALA A 217 -7.42 21.01 9.09
N ASP A 218 -8.04 21.96 9.78
CA ASP A 218 -7.36 23.04 10.49
C ASP A 218 -7.78 23.06 11.97
N ASN A 219 -7.40 24.09 12.72
CA ASN A 219 -7.77 24.26 14.13
C ASN A 219 -9.28 24.54 14.36
N ASN A 220 -10.07 24.78 13.31
CA ASN A 220 -11.49 25.09 13.42
C ASN A 220 -12.38 23.99 12.86
N THR A 221 -11.98 23.39 11.75
CA THR A 221 -12.82 22.50 10.96
C THR A 221 -12.04 21.31 10.43
N ALA A 222 -12.73 20.17 10.32
CA ALA A 222 -12.25 19.00 9.61
C ALA A 222 -13.22 18.67 8.48
N GLN A 223 -12.72 18.56 7.26
CA GLN A 223 -13.49 18.19 6.07
C GLN A 223 -13.10 16.78 5.67
N LEU A 224 -14.11 15.90 5.61
CA LEU A 224 -13.92 14.52 5.20
C LEU A 224 -14.32 14.35 3.74
N TYR A 225 -13.44 13.68 3.00
CA TYR A 225 -13.57 13.39 1.59
C TYR A 225 -13.53 11.89 1.34
N ILE A 226 -14.23 11.47 0.29
CA ILE A 226 -14.10 10.15 -0.30
C ILE A 226 -13.56 10.27 -1.72
N SER A 227 -12.72 9.32 -2.10
CA SER A 227 -12.12 9.23 -3.40
C SER A 227 -12.36 7.85 -4.01
N TRP A 228 -12.66 7.82 -5.30
CA TRP A 228 -12.89 6.60 -6.08
C TRP A 228 -12.41 6.79 -7.53
N LYS A 229 -12.35 5.68 -8.27
CA LYS A 229 -11.94 5.66 -9.67
C LYS A 229 -13.10 5.17 -10.55
N GLU A 230 -13.38 5.84 -11.65
CA GLU A 230 -14.33 5.39 -12.69
C GLU A 230 -13.63 5.28 -14.06
N ASP A 231 -14.22 4.48 -14.94
CA ASP A 231 -13.78 4.28 -16.34
C ASP A 231 -12.30 3.91 -16.50
N ASP A 232 -11.71 3.30 -15.47
CA ASP A 232 -10.30 2.95 -15.35
C ASP A 232 -9.30 4.10 -15.60
N LEU A 233 -9.78 5.36 -15.61
CA LEU A 233 -9.00 6.55 -15.90
C LEU A 233 -9.27 7.71 -14.94
N ASN A 234 -10.54 7.98 -14.61
CA ASN A 234 -10.95 9.18 -13.90
C ASN A 234 -10.93 8.96 -12.38
N TYR A 235 -10.17 9.78 -11.65
CA TYR A 235 -10.14 9.82 -10.19
C TYR A 235 -11.04 10.95 -9.72
N TYR A 236 -11.97 10.65 -8.83
CA TYR A 236 -12.87 11.63 -8.25
C TYR A 236 -12.61 11.76 -6.77
N LEU A 237 -12.61 12.99 -6.27
CA LEU A 237 -12.62 13.33 -4.86
C LEU A 237 -13.88 14.15 -4.57
N GLN A 238 -14.66 13.78 -3.55
CA GLN A 238 -15.85 14.54 -3.15
C GLN A 238 -15.92 14.66 -1.63
N GLN A 239 -16.25 15.85 -1.15
CA GLN A 239 -16.51 16.09 0.27
C GLN A 239 -17.83 15.41 0.66
N VAL A 240 -17.82 14.63 1.74
CA VAL A 240 -18.98 13.86 2.21
C VAL A 240 -19.50 14.33 3.56
N ASP A 241 -18.63 14.88 4.41
CA ASP A 241 -18.98 15.44 5.72
C ASP A 241 -18.02 16.59 6.08
N ALA A 242 -18.44 17.44 7.01
CA ALA A 242 -17.60 18.46 7.64
C ALA A 242 -17.95 18.60 9.12
N PHE A 243 -16.94 18.87 9.93
CA PHE A 243 -17.03 18.92 11.38
C PHE A 243 -16.48 20.24 11.89
N LEU A 244 -17.20 20.85 12.82
CA LEU A 244 -16.73 22.01 13.58
C LEU A 244 -16.04 21.47 14.82
N LEU A 245 -14.72 21.64 14.94
CA LEU A 245 -13.95 21.01 16.01
C LEU A 245 -14.34 21.54 17.40
N TRP A 246 -14.83 22.78 17.48
CA TRP A 246 -15.31 23.43 18.70
C TRP A 246 -16.67 22.92 19.20
N SER A 247 -17.41 22.19 18.36
CA SER A 247 -18.66 21.56 18.79
C SER A 247 -18.33 20.19 19.36
N PRO A 248 -18.59 19.92 20.67
CA PRO A 248 -18.32 18.61 21.27
C PRO A 248 -19.03 17.47 20.53
N GLU A 249 -20.21 17.72 19.98
CA GLU A 249 -20.96 16.75 19.18
C GLU A 249 -20.23 16.43 17.88
N HIS A 250 -19.85 17.46 17.10
CA HIS A 250 -19.13 17.26 15.85
C HIS A 250 -17.75 16.64 16.10
N PHE A 251 -17.06 17.01 17.18
CA PHE A 251 -15.78 16.43 17.57
C PHE A 251 -15.91 14.93 17.86
N ARG A 252 -16.93 14.52 18.63
CA ARG A 252 -17.22 13.09 18.88
C ARG A 252 -17.53 12.35 17.58
N ASN A 253 -18.39 12.93 16.74
CA ASN A 253 -18.77 12.31 15.48
C ASN A 253 -17.57 12.15 14.53
N PHE A 254 -16.75 13.19 14.41
CA PHE A 254 -15.52 13.16 13.64
C PHE A 254 -14.57 12.04 14.12
N ARG A 255 -14.33 12.00 15.43
CA ARG A 255 -13.52 10.96 16.08
C ARG A 255 -14.05 9.55 15.81
N LYS A 256 -15.37 9.39 15.79
CA LYS A 256 -16.07 8.13 15.49
C LYS A 256 -15.85 7.72 14.04
N GLN A 257 -16.08 8.61 13.08
CA GLN A 257 -15.91 8.31 11.66
C GLN A 257 -14.45 7.96 11.30
N VAL A 258 -13.47 8.67 11.87
CA VAL A 258 -12.03 8.34 11.71
C VAL A 258 -11.75 6.90 12.10
N ARG A 259 -12.33 6.43 13.22
CA ARG A 259 -12.16 5.05 13.68
C ARG A 259 -12.98 4.05 12.88
N ASN A 260 -14.12 4.44 12.31
CA ASN A 260 -14.87 3.60 11.38
C ASN A 260 -14.04 3.33 10.12
N ILE A 261 -13.38 4.35 9.56
CA ILE A 261 -12.45 4.20 8.42
C ILE A 261 -11.31 3.23 8.77
N LEU A 262 -10.68 3.41 9.93
CA LEU A 262 -9.59 2.53 10.37
C LEU A 262 -10.07 1.11 10.67
N GLY A 263 -11.27 0.95 11.23
CA GLY A 263 -11.94 -0.32 11.47
C GLY A 263 -12.17 -1.10 10.18
N TRP A 264 -12.80 -0.46 9.19
CA TRP A 264 -12.96 -1.02 7.85
C TRP A 264 -11.62 -1.38 7.20
N GLY A 265 -10.63 -0.49 7.35
CA GLY A 265 -9.29 -0.69 6.83
C GLY A 265 -8.62 -1.95 7.39
N LYS A 266 -8.66 -2.17 8.71
CA LYS A 266 -8.02 -3.33 9.36
C LYS A 266 -8.79 -4.63 9.19
N ASP A 267 -10.11 -4.57 9.03
CA ASP A 267 -10.98 -5.74 8.96
C ASP A 267 -11.34 -6.04 7.50
N THR A 268 -12.46 -5.49 7.02
CA THR A 268 -13.06 -5.81 5.70
C THR A 268 -12.08 -5.61 4.56
N ARG A 269 -11.44 -4.44 4.46
CA ARG A 269 -10.58 -4.12 3.32
C ARG A 269 -9.31 -4.99 3.30
N LEU A 270 -8.68 -5.16 4.46
CA LEU A 270 -7.47 -5.99 4.55
C LEU A 270 -7.77 -7.44 4.17
N GLN A 271 -8.92 -7.97 4.63
CA GLN A 271 -9.33 -9.33 4.28
C GLN A 271 -9.58 -9.47 2.78
N GLN A 272 -10.29 -8.53 2.15
CA GLN A 272 -10.50 -8.52 0.70
C GLN A 272 -9.18 -8.55 -0.07
N ILE A 273 -8.20 -7.73 0.33
CA ILE A 273 -6.87 -7.70 -0.31
C ILE A 273 -6.16 -9.05 -0.13
N ARG A 274 -6.22 -9.66 1.06
CA ARG A 274 -5.62 -10.99 1.30
C ARG A 274 -6.24 -12.04 0.40
N ASP A 275 -7.57 -12.08 0.33
CA ASP A 275 -8.30 -13.05 -0.48
C ASP A 275 -7.93 -12.91 -1.96
N ALA A 276 -7.83 -11.67 -2.47
CA ALA A 276 -7.36 -11.42 -3.83
C ALA A 276 -5.92 -11.88 -4.07
N LEU A 277 -5.01 -11.63 -3.13
CA LEU A 277 -3.63 -12.12 -3.25
C LEU A 277 -3.56 -13.66 -3.24
N ASP A 278 -4.41 -14.32 -2.45
CA ASP A 278 -4.49 -15.79 -2.39
C ASP A 278 -5.09 -16.38 -3.69
N ILE A 279 -6.05 -15.69 -4.31
CA ILE A 279 -6.58 -16.02 -5.64
C ILE A 279 -5.46 -15.93 -6.68
N ILE A 280 -4.74 -14.80 -6.74
CA ILE A 280 -3.64 -14.58 -7.69
C ILE A 280 -2.56 -15.65 -7.52
N LEU A 281 -2.18 -16.00 -6.29
CA LEU A 281 -1.23 -17.08 -6.03
C LEU A 281 -1.71 -18.42 -6.57
N THR A 282 -3.00 -18.72 -6.39
CA THR A 282 -3.60 -19.97 -6.83
C THR A 282 -3.64 -20.05 -8.35
N GLU A 283 -4.00 -18.96 -9.03
CA GLU A 283 -4.01 -18.87 -10.49
C GLU A 283 -2.60 -18.99 -11.07
N ASN A 284 -1.62 -18.24 -10.55
CA ASN A 284 -0.23 -18.32 -10.99
C ASN A 284 0.34 -19.74 -10.86
N ARG A 285 -0.02 -20.48 -9.79
CA ARG A 285 0.39 -21.89 -9.63
C ARG A 285 -0.27 -22.81 -10.67
N LYS A 286 -1.54 -22.58 -11.00
CA LYS A 286 -2.24 -23.35 -12.04
C LYS A 286 -1.58 -23.12 -13.40
N GLU A 287 -1.35 -21.86 -13.79
CA GLU A 287 -0.70 -21.49 -15.05
C GLU A 287 0.71 -22.07 -15.17
N ALA A 288 1.51 -22.01 -14.11
CA ALA A 288 2.84 -22.62 -14.08
C ALA A 288 2.79 -24.15 -14.23
N SER A 289 1.78 -24.80 -13.63
CA SER A 289 1.60 -26.25 -13.74
C SER A 289 1.15 -26.69 -15.13
N GLU A 290 0.29 -25.90 -15.78
CA GLU A 290 -0.19 -26.14 -17.15
C GLU A 290 0.94 -25.93 -18.16
N SER A 291 1.69 -24.85 -18.01
CA SER A 291 2.87 -24.55 -18.85
C SER A 291 3.95 -25.62 -18.73
N SER A 292 4.11 -26.22 -17.55
CA SER A 292 5.05 -27.34 -17.33
C SER A 292 4.56 -28.62 -18.00
N LYS A 293 3.24 -28.88 -18.01
CA LYS A 293 2.64 -30.05 -18.67
C LYS A 293 2.64 -29.93 -20.19
N SER A 294 2.57 -28.72 -20.74
CA SER A 294 2.62 -28.48 -22.20
C SER A 294 4.04 -28.52 -22.78
N ARG A 295 5.08 -28.52 -21.93
CA ARG A 295 6.46 -28.61 -22.39
C ARG A 295 6.75 -30.06 -22.79
N SER A 296 6.78 -30.32 -24.10
CA SER A 296 7.22 -31.62 -24.65
C SER A 296 8.59 -31.98 -24.07
N PRO A 297 8.84 -33.26 -23.71
CA PRO A 297 10.17 -33.69 -23.30
C PRO A 297 11.18 -33.37 -24.41
N PRO A 298 12.46 -33.10 -24.08
CA PRO A 298 13.48 -32.87 -25.08
C PRO A 298 13.45 -34.06 -26.05
N PHE A 299 13.28 -33.76 -27.34
CA PHE A 299 13.51 -34.75 -28.38
C PHE A 299 14.97 -35.21 -28.23
N ASP A 300 15.18 -36.44 -27.78
CA ASP A 300 16.48 -37.09 -27.83
C ASP A 300 16.85 -37.22 -29.31
N GLY A 301 17.61 -36.24 -29.77
CA GLY A 301 18.27 -36.25 -31.07
C GLY A 301 19.36 -37.32 -31.06
N SER A 302 19.01 -38.48 -31.57
CA SER A 302 19.87 -39.40 -32.32
C SER A 302 21.27 -39.67 -31.76
N SER A 303 21.44 -40.79 -31.06
CA SER A 303 22.65 -41.59 -31.18
C SER A 303 22.35 -43.09 -31.33
N THR A 304 22.68 -43.57 -32.54
CA THR A 304 23.33 -44.85 -32.87
C THR A 304 22.56 -46.17 -32.67
N SER A 305 22.15 -46.71 -33.82
CA SER A 305 22.42 -48.07 -34.31
C SER A 305 23.06 -49.08 -33.35
N SER A 306 22.35 -50.20 -33.19
CA SER A 306 22.84 -51.59 -33.12
C SER A 306 23.92 -51.95 -32.10
N ASP A 307 23.57 -52.72 -31.06
CA ASP A 307 23.97 -54.13 -31.01
C ASP A 307 23.30 -54.97 -29.90
N LYS A 308 22.85 -56.16 -30.33
CA LYS A 308 22.80 -57.48 -29.68
C LYS A 308 22.60 -57.67 -28.16
N ARG A 309 21.47 -58.32 -27.87
CA ARG A 309 21.30 -59.65 -27.23
C ARG A 309 21.94 -59.96 -25.84
N ARG A 310 21.00 -60.30 -24.94
CA ARG A 310 20.90 -61.49 -24.05
C ARG A 310 21.63 -61.53 -22.68
N GLN A 311 20.74 -61.61 -21.66
CA GLN A 311 20.64 -62.59 -20.57
C GLN A 311 21.58 -62.55 -19.34
N SER A 312 20.94 -62.18 -18.21
CA SER A 312 20.87 -62.85 -16.90
C SER A 312 22.15 -63.32 -16.19
N SER A 313 22.35 -62.84 -14.95
CA SER A 313 22.44 -63.72 -13.77
C SER A 313 22.39 -62.93 -12.45
N SER A 314 22.03 -63.67 -11.42
CA SER A 314 21.59 -63.32 -10.07
C SER A 314 22.70 -63.37 -9.01
N ARG A 315 22.39 -62.84 -7.80
CA ARG A 315 23.05 -63.05 -6.48
C ARG A 315 24.37 -62.29 -6.31
N GLY A 316 24.72 -61.71 -5.17
CA GLY A 316 24.11 -61.63 -3.84
C GLY A 316 25.12 -60.98 -2.87
N ASN A 317 24.58 -60.30 -1.87
CA ASN A 317 25.08 -60.04 -0.51
C ASN A 317 26.57 -59.75 -0.16
N SER A 318 26.65 -58.74 0.74
CA SER A 318 27.46 -58.63 1.97
C SER A 318 28.82 -57.92 1.99
N SER A 319 28.80 -56.85 2.80
CA SER A 319 29.71 -56.47 3.90
C SER A 319 31.01 -55.71 3.66
N ARG A 320 31.09 -54.54 4.34
CA ARG A 320 32.16 -53.98 5.21
C ARG A 320 33.61 -54.05 4.68
N SER A 321 34.48 -53.03 4.73
CA SER A 321 34.61 -51.86 5.61
C SER A 321 35.76 -50.96 5.11
N ASP A 322 35.70 -49.67 5.45
CA ASP A 322 36.77 -48.68 5.66
C ASP A 322 37.95 -48.56 4.69
N SER A 323 38.03 -47.40 3.99
CA SER A 323 39.04 -46.37 4.33
C SER A 323 38.86 -45.08 3.52
N ALA A 324 38.83 -43.96 4.27
CA ALA A 324 39.42 -42.65 4.03
C ALA A 324 39.30 -41.91 2.66
N GLN A 325 38.99 -40.61 2.82
CA GLN A 325 39.24 -39.47 1.93
C GLN A 325 38.28 -39.19 0.77
N GLY A 326 37.62 -38.03 0.89
CA GLY A 326 36.89 -37.40 -0.22
C GLY A 326 35.92 -36.33 0.25
N GLN A 327 36.42 -35.15 0.63
CA GLN A 327 35.61 -33.94 0.71
C GLN A 327 34.95 -33.71 -0.66
N SER A 328 33.62 -33.70 -0.71
CA SER A 328 32.85 -33.16 -1.83
C SER A 328 32.12 -31.93 -1.32
N ILE A 329 32.71 -30.78 -1.64
CA ILE A 329 32.11 -29.46 -1.53
C ILE A 329 31.00 -29.40 -2.58
N GLY A 330 29.75 -29.54 -2.14
CA GLY A 330 28.62 -29.14 -2.94
C GLY A 330 28.61 -27.61 -3.04
N ALA A 331 28.93 -27.08 -4.21
CA ALA A 331 28.88 -25.65 -4.49
C ALA A 331 27.47 -25.12 -4.21
N LYS A 332 27.28 -24.43 -3.08
CA LYS A 332 26.13 -23.54 -2.89
C LYS A 332 26.29 -22.41 -3.89
N GLU A 333 25.24 -22.16 -4.66
CA GLU A 333 25.19 -20.99 -5.53
C GLU A 333 25.55 -19.72 -4.72
N PRO A 334 26.34 -18.80 -5.29
CA PRO A 334 26.76 -17.60 -4.57
C PRO A 334 25.53 -16.79 -4.18
N HIS A 335 25.38 -16.55 -2.87
CA HIS A 335 24.35 -15.65 -2.34
C HIS A 335 24.74 -14.21 -2.71
N TRP A 336 23.90 -13.56 -3.51
CA TRP A 336 24.08 -12.17 -3.94
C TRP A 336 23.32 -11.23 -3.02
N GLU A 337 24.03 -10.24 -2.48
CA GLU A 337 23.50 -9.14 -1.65
C GLU A 337 23.39 -7.87 -2.50
N TRP A 338 22.35 -7.07 -2.29
CA TRP A 338 22.14 -5.79 -2.98
C TRP A 338 22.69 -4.63 -2.16
N ASP A 339 23.58 -3.83 -2.74
CA ASP A 339 24.01 -2.56 -2.15
C ASP A 339 23.17 -1.40 -2.71
N ALA A 340 22.31 -0.82 -1.86
CA ALA A 340 21.45 0.30 -2.24
C ALA A 340 22.20 1.61 -2.52
N THR A 341 23.42 1.76 -2.00
CA THR A 341 24.26 2.96 -2.17
C THR A 341 24.83 3.03 -3.57
N ILE A 342 25.32 1.91 -4.09
CA ILE A 342 25.98 1.84 -5.40
C ILE A 342 25.16 1.10 -6.47
N ARG A 343 23.94 0.65 -6.11
CA ARG A 343 22.96 0.01 -6.99
C ARG A 343 23.53 -1.17 -7.77
N ARG A 344 24.27 -2.04 -7.08
CA ARG A 344 24.86 -3.25 -7.66
C ARG A 344 24.76 -4.43 -6.69
N TYR A 345 24.65 -5.63 -7.26
CA TYR A 345 24.78 -6.87 -6.51
C TYR A 345 26.25 -7.19 -6.25
N PHE A 346 26.53 -7.74 -5.07
CA PHE A 346 27.84 -8.30 -4.74
C PHE A 346 27.69 -9.65 -4.03
N HIS A 347 28.75 -10.44 -4.07
CA HIS A 347 28.90 -11.67 -3.31
C HIS A 347 30.11 -11.55 -2.38
N ARG A 348 29.97 -11.96 -1.12
CA ARG A 348 31.10 -12.10 -0.18
C ARG A 348 31.74 -13.46 -0.36
N ASN A 349 32.98 -13.47 -0.84
CA ASN A 349 33.78 -14.67 -0.95
C ASN A 349 34.18 -15.21 0.43
N ALA A 350 34.55 -16.49 0.49
CA ALA A 350 34.96 -17.14 1.73
C ALA A 350 36.23 -16.51 2.37
N ASP A 351 37.04 -15.81 1.58
CA ASP A 351 38.22 -15.06 2.04
C ASP A 351 37.92 -13.63 2.52
N GLY A 352 36.64 -13.24 2.55
CA GLY A 352 36.18 -11.91 2.97
C GLY A 352 36.25 -10.84 1.87
N THR A 353 36.71 -11.18 0.66
CA THR A 353 36.69 -10.25 -0.48
C THR A 353 35.29 -10.12 -1.08
N LEU A 354 35.04 -9.01 -1.78
CA LEU A 354 33.76 -8.74 -2.45
C LEU A 354 33.92 -8.91 -3.96
N THR A 355 33.09 -9.75 -4.57
CA THR A 355 32.95 -9.83 -6.02
C THR A 355 31.68 -9.12 -6.44
N TRP A 356 31.83 -8.09 -7.28
CA TRP A 356 30.70 -7.34 -7.83
C TRP A 356 30.15 -8.05 -9.07
N ALA A 357 28.83 -8.02 -9.26
CA ALA A 357 28.22 -8.50 -10.49
C ALA A 357 28.68 -7.62 -11.68
N GLU A 358 29.27 -8.23 -12.71
CA GLU A 358 29.62 -7.53 -13.95
C GLU A 358 28.33 -7.12 -14.67
N GLY A 359 28.19 -5.81 -14.92
CA GLY A 359 26.96 -5.24 -15.44
C GLY A 359 26.91 -5.21 -16.96
N GLU A 360 25.87 -5.80 -17.55
CA GLU A 360 25.32 -5.30 -18.81
C GLU A 360 24.32 -4.19 -18.49
N ALA A 361 24.85 -2.96 -18.45
CA ALA A 361 24.03 -1.77 -18.60
C ALA A 361 23.81 -1.52 -20.09
N SER A 362 22.65 -1.91 -20.63
CA SER A 362 22.12 -1.26 -21.83
C SER A 362 20.60 -1.30 -21.85
N ALA A 363 19.98 -0.15 -21.62
CA ALA A 363 18.76 0.24 -22.29
C ALA A 363 18.88 1.74 -22.54
N LYS A 364 19.13 2.08 -23.81
CA LYS A 364 19.02 3.43 -24.35
C LYS A 364 17.55 3.85 -24.31
N GLU A 365 17.37 5.12 -23.92
CA GLU A 365 16.23 6.05 -24.08
C GLU A 365 14.83 5.60 -23.64
#